data_AF-A0A0N4XU51-F1
#
_entry.id   AF-A0A0N4XU51-F1
#
_cell.length_a   1.000
_cell.length_b   1.000
_cell.length_c   1.000
_cell.angle_alpha   90.00
_cell.angle_beta   90.00
_cell.angle_gamma   90.00
#
_symmetry.space_group_name_H-M   'P 1'
#
loop_
_entity.id
_entity.type
_entity.pdbx_description
1 polymer ?
#
loop_
_entity_poly.entity_id
_entity_poly.type
_entity_poly.pdbx_seq_one_letter_code
_entity_poly.pdbx_strand_id
1 'polypeptide(L)'
;MWRHVGRAAAQTPFGIVLDIDGVLLRGRELLPRVKEAFNLITDESHRFAIPTVFLTNGTNCMRKEKAEKLSQHLGFKIAPSQIIMAHSPLRMFHDLHSKHVLVVGQENARSIASA
;
A
#
# COMPACT_ATOMS: atom_id res chain seq x y z
N MET A 1 -27.43 -11.51 5.31
CA MET A 1 -27.45 -11.49 3.83
C MET A 1 -27.13 -10.06 3.39
N TRP A 2 -25.85 -9.76 3.14
CA TRP A 2 -25.45 -8.43 2.69
C TRP A 2 -25.68 -8.35 1.18
N ARG A 3 -26.51 -7.40 0.75
CA ARG A 3 -26.88 -7.22 -0.66
C ARG A 3 -25.66 -6.74 -1.45
N HIS A 4 -25.37 -7.39 -2.57
CA HIS A 4 -24.49 -6.84 -3.60
C HIS A 4 -25.06 -5.50 -4.07
N VAL A 5 -24.40 -4.41 -3.67
CA VAL A 5 -24.76 -3.09 -4.14
C VAL A 5 -24.06 -2.87 -5.48
N GLY A 6 -24.77 -3.23 -6.55
CA GLY A 6 -24.58 -2.53 -7.82
C GLY A 6 -25.02 -1.08 -7.64
N ARG A 7 -24.09 -0.18 -7.32
CA ARG A 7 -24.29 1.27 -7.43
C ARG A 7 -23.08 1.85 -8.14
N ALA A 8 -23.34 2.62 -9.20
CA ALA A 8 -22.43 3.67 -9.63
C ALA A 8 -21.92 4.43 -8.40
N ALA A 9 -20.62 4.72 -8.36
CA ALA A 9 -19.89 5.25 -7.21
C ALA A 9 -20.57 6.48 -6.59
N ALA A 10 -21.51 6.26 -5.67
CA ALA A 10 -21.85 7.25 -4.66
C ALA A 10 -20.55 7.45 -3.85
N GLN A 11 -20.01 8.67 -3.83
CA GLN A 11 -18.79 8.97 -3.08
C GLN A 11 -18.97 8.50 -1.64
N THR A 12 -18.26 7.44 -1.28
CA THR A 12 -18.15 7.00 0.10
C THR A 12 -17.48 8.15 0.87
N PRO A 13 -18.05 8.66 1.97
CA PRO A 13 -17.54 9.86 2.66
C PRO A 13 -16.23 9.61 3.42
N PHE A 14 -15.60 8.45 3.21
CA PHE A 14 -14.40 8.02 3.90
C PHE A 14 -13.52 7.16 2.99
N GLY A 15 -12.25 7.02 3.39
CA GLY A 15 -11.30 6.07 2.83
C GLY A 15 -10.72 5.16 3.93
N ILE A 16 -10.00 4.13 3.52
CA ILE A 16 -9.36 3.16 4.41
C ILE A 16 -7.84 3.25 4.24
N VAL A 17 -7.13 3.33 5.36
CA VAL A 17 -5.68 3.15 5.41
C VAL A 17 -5.41 1.85 6.15
N LEU A 18 -4.81 0.88 5.49
CA LEU A 18 -4.46 -0.42 6.07
C LEU A 18 -2.97 -0.49 6.34
N ASP A 19 -2.58 -0.74 7.58
CA ASP A 19 -1.22 -1.23 7.83
C ASP A 19 -1.00 -2.58 7.12
N ILE A 20 0.25 -2.91 6.79
CA ILE A 20 0.60 -4.16 6.12
C ILE A 20 1.11 -5.19 7.12
N ASP A 21 2.10 -4.82 7.92
CA ASP A 21 2.88 -5.76 8.72
C ASP A 21 2.20 -5.97 10.08
N GLY A 22 1.65 -7.17 10.32
CA GLY A 22 0.83 -7.48 11.50
C GLY A 22 -0.67 -7.32 11.28
N VAL A 23 -1.09 -6.70 10.17
CA VAL A 23 -2.51 -6.52 9.79
C VAL A 23 -2.89 -7.35 8.56
N LEU A 24 -2.08 -7.33 7.50
CA LEU A 24 -2.28 -8.17 6.32
C LEU A 24 -1.31 -9.35 6.31
N LEU A 25 -0.07 -9.14 6.73
CA LEU A 25 1.00 -10.13 6.69
C LEU A 25 1.51 -10.45 8.10
N ARG A 26 1.90 -11.69 8.34
CA ARG A 26 2.78 -12.09 9.46
C ARG A 26 4.06 -12.67 8.88
N GLY A 27 5.14 -11.90 8.93
CA GLY A 27 6.37 -12.24 8.22
C GLY A 27 6.14 -12.20 6.71
N ARG A 28 6.20 -13.37 6.05
CA ARG A 28 5.95 -13.51 4.61
C ARG A 28 4.59 -14.11 4.28
N GLU A 29 3.82 -14.49 5.30
CA GLU A 29 2.54 -15.18 5.11
C GLU A 29 1.39 -14.20 5.22
N LEU A 30 0.37 -14.38 4.37
CA LEU A 30 -0.88 -13.65 4.47
C LEU A 30 -1.66 -14.14 5.69
N LEU A 31 -2.16 -13.21 6.50
CA LEU A 31 -2.99 -13.56 7.64
C LEU A 31 -4.31 -14.22 7.18
N PRO A 32 -4.87 -15.15 7.97
CA PRO A 32 -6.15 -15.76 7.66
C PRO A 32 -7.24 -14.69 7.47
N ARG A 33 -8.18 -14.95 6.55
CA ARG A 33 -9.33 -14.09 6.28
C ARG A 33 -9.06 -12.76 5.58
N VAL A 34 -7.80 -12.43 5.27
CA VAL A 34 -7.47 -11.16 4.60
C VAL A 34 -8.13 -11.08 3.23
N LYS A 35 -8.12 -12.15 2.44
CA LYS A 35 -8.77 -12.17 1.11
C LYS A 35 -10.28 -11.99 1.22
N GLU A 36 -10.90 -12.67 2.18
CA GLU A 36 -12.33 -12.53 2.47
C GLU A 36 -12.69 -11.10 2.92
N ALA A 37 -11.82 -10.45 3.70
CA ALA A 37 -11.99 -9.05 4.07
C ALA A 37 -11.92 -8.12 2.84
N PHE A 38 -11.02 -8.37 1.89
CA PHE A 38 -10.98 -7.60 0.64
C PHE A 38 -12.24 -7.77 -0.21
N ASN A 39 -12.86 -8.96 -0.21
CA ASN A 39 -14.15 -9.16 -0.88
C ASN A 39 -15.28 -8.27 -0.33
N LEU A 40 -15.13 -7.71 0.88
CA LEU A 40 -16.10 -6.76 1.44
C LEU A 40 -15.95 -5.34 0.90
N ILE A 41 -14.79 -5.00 0.35
CA ILE A 41 -14.44 -3.65 -0.10
C ILE A 41 -14.02 -3.58 -1.57
N THR A 42 -14.09 -4.70 -2.30
CA THR A 42 -13.85 -4.78 -3.74
C THR A 42 -15.05 -5.38 -4.47
N ASP A 43 -15.24 -5.02 -5.75
CA ASP A 43 -16.17 -5.70 -6.64
C ASP A 43 -15.61 -7.06 -7.14
N GLU A 44 -16.40 -7.77 -7.95
CA GLU A 44 -16.03 -9.06 -8.56
C GLU A 44 -14.82 -8.97 -9.50
N SER A 45 -14.46 -7.76 -9.94
CA SER A 45 -13.26 -7.48 -10.76
C SER A 45 -12.09 -6.97 -9.92
N HIS A 46 -12.15 -7.12 -8.59
CA HIS A 46 -11.17 -6.62 -7.62
C HIS A 46 -10.93 -5.10 -7.68
N ARG A 47 -11.91 -4.32 -8.13
CA ARG A 47 -11.86 -2.86 -8.05
C ARG A 47 -12.40 -2.42 -6.70
N PHE A 48 -11.65 -1.55 -6.03
CA PHE A 48 -12.04 -1.02 -4.72
C PHE A 48 -13.32 -0.18 -4.81
N ALA A 49 -14.33 -0.55 -4.02
CA ALA A 49 -15.55 0.22 -3.82
C ALA A 49 -15.34 1.39 -2.83
N ILE A 50 -14.27 1.31 -2.02
CA ILE A 50 -13.89 2.32 -1.03
C ILE A 50 -12.43 2.71 -1.29
N PRO A 51 -12.09 4.02 -1.40
CA PRO A 51 -10.71 4.46 -1.57
C PRO A 51 -9.81 3.85 -0.49
N THR A 52 -8.84 3.03 -0.91
CA THR A 52 -7.99 2.25 0.00
C THR A 52 -6.52 2.44 -0.34
N VAL A 53 -5.72 2.76 0.67
CA VAL A 53 -4.26 2.81 0.60
C VAL A 53 -3.65 1.92 1.67
N PHE A 54 -2.41 1.50 1.43
CA PHE A 54 -1.66 0.61 2.28
C PHE A 54 -0.46 1.35 2.85
N LEU A 55 -0.31 1.33 4.16
CA LEU A 55 0.74 1.98 4.91
C LEU A 55 1.69 0.93 5.49
N THR A 56 2.99 1.20 5.48
CA THR A 56 3.98 0.35 6.18
C THR A 56 5.16 1.20 6.62
N ASN A 57 5.73 0.84 7.77
CA ASN A 57 6.99 1.41 8.23
C ASN A 57 8.23 0.82 7.54
N GLY A 58 8.04 -0.08 6.58
CA GLY A 58 9.14 -0.68 5.81
C GLY A 58 9.97 0.35 5.03
N THR A 59 11.29 0.17 5.06
CA THR A 59 12.28 1.00 4.34
C THR A 59 13.16 0.19 3.38
N ASN A 60 12.84 -1.09 3.19
CA ASN A 60 13.70 -2.09 2.56
C ASN A 60 13.45 -2.30 1.07
N CYS A 61 12.59 -1.52 0.41
CA CYS A 61 12.32 -1.62 -1.02
C CYS A 61 11.63 -0.37 -1.58
N MET A 62 11.51 -0.31 -2.90
CA MET A 62 10.71 0.71 -3.59
C MET A 62 9.21 0.45 -3.45
N ARG A 63 8.40 1.51 -3.50
CA ARG A 63 6.92 1.39 -3.50
C ARG A 63 6.38 0.43 -4.57
N LYS A 64 7.00 0.44 -5.75
CA LYS A 64 6.63 -0.45 -6.86
C LYS A 64 6.82 -1.93 -6.48
N GLU A 65 7.98 -2.28 -5.92
CA GLU A 65 8.27 -3.64 -5.49
C GLU A 65 7.35 -4.10 -4.35
N LYS A 66 7.06 -3.22 -3.38
CA LYS A 66 6.10 -3.54 -2.31
C LYS A 66 4.69 -3.76 -2.87
N ALA A 67 4.25 -2.95 -3.83
CA ALA A 67 2.96 -3.11 -4.50
C ALA A 67 2.86 -4.44 -5.26
N GLU A 68 3.91 -4.80 -6.01
CA GLU A 68 3.99 -6.07 -6.74
C GLU A 68 3.94 -7.27 -5.79
N LYS A 69 4.74 -7.24 -4.71
CA LYS A 69 4.72 -8.28 -3.67
C LYS A 69 3.34 -8.39 -3.04
N LEU A 70 2.75 -7.29 -2.61
CA LEU A 70 1.42 -7.31 -1.99
C LEU A 70 0.35 -7.83 -2.97
N SER A 71 0.45 -7.46 -4.25
CA SER A 71 -0.44 -7.97 -5.31
C SER A 71 -0.36 -9.49 -5.43
N GLN A 72 0.85 -10.07 -5.37
CA GLN A 72 1.04 -11.52 -5.40
C GLN A 72 0.37 -12.23 -4.21
N HIS A 73 0.48 -11.66 -3.00
CA HIS A 73 -0.15 -12.26 -1.82
C HIS A 73 -1.68 -12.18 -1.89
N LEU A 74 -2.22 -11.03 -2.31
CA LEU A 74 -3.66 -10.78 -2.36
C LEU A 74 -4.33 -11.45 -3.57
N GLY A 75 -3.60 -11.67 -4.65
CA GLY A 75 -4.12 -12.26 -5.89
C GLY A 75 -4.76 -11.25 -6.84
N PHE A 76 -4.62 -9.94 -6.59
CA PHE A 76 -5.10 -8.88 -7.47
C PHE A 76 -4.14 -7.67 -7.45
N LYS A 77 -4.26 -6.81 -8.45
CA LYS A 77 -3.31 -5.70 -8.67
C LYS A 77 -3.49 -4.59 -7.64
N ILE A 78 -2.40 -4.25 -6.96
CA ILE A 78 -2.25 -3.04 -6.15
C ILE A 78 -1.35 -2.06 -6.91
N ALA A 79 -1.81 -0.81 -7.07
CA ALA A 79 -1.01 0.21 -7.75
C ALA A 79 0.09 0.77 -6.82
N PRO A 80 1.29 1.13 -7.33
CA PRO A 80 2.32 1.77 -6.51
C PRO A 80 1.88 3.06 -5.82
N SER A 81 0.90 3.77 -6.39
CA SER A 81 0.29 4.97 -5.80
C SER A 81 -0.57 4.67 -4.57
N GLN A 82 -1.01 3.43 -4.39
CA GLN A 82 -1.74 2.99 -3.20
C GLN A 82 -0.82 2.58 -2.06
N ILE A 83 0.51 2.56 -2.26
CA ILE A 83 1.48 2.22 -1.21
C ILE A 83 2.09 3.49 -0.63
N ILE A 84 2.06 3.59 0.70
CA ILE A 84 2.76 4.58 1.50
C ILE A 84 3.78 3.83 2.35
N MET A 85 5.06 4.14 2.15
CA MET A 85 6.18 3.58 2.93
C MET A 85 6.75 4.65 3.85
N ALA A 86 7.49 4.25 4.89
CA ALA A 86 8.11 5.18 5.86
C ALA A 86 8.89 6.34 5.21
N HIS A 87 9.57 6.09 4.09
CA HIS A 87 10.36 7.09 3.37
C HIS A 87 9.55 7.91 2.34
N SER A 88 8.28 7.60 2.10
CA SER A 88 7.44 8.30 1.09
C SER A 88 7.29 9.80 1.36
N PRO A 89 7.12 10.27 2.62
CA PRO A 89 7.08 11.70 2.91
C PRO A 89 8.38 12.45 2.56
N LEU A 90 9.53 11.78 2.41
CA LEU A 90 10.77 12.49 2.04
C LEU A 90 10.68 13.18 0.67
N ARG A 91 9.77 12.73 -0.20
CA ARG A 91 9.54 13.30 -1.53
C ARG A 91 8.94 14.70 -1.53
N MET A 92 8.27 15.12 -0.45
CA MET A 92 7.67 16.47 -0.36
C MET A 92 8.62 17.54 0.21
N PHE A 93 9.77 17.15 0.78
CA PHE A 93 10.75 18.10 1.34
C PHE A 93 11.73 18.59 0.26
N HIS A 94 11.18 19.27 -0.75
CA HIS A 94 11.92 19.76 -1.92
C HIS A 94 13.09 20.68 -1.56
N ASP A 95 12.98 21.41 -0.45
CA ASP A 95 13.99 22.28 0.14
C ASP A 95 15.25 21.54 0.63
N LEU A 96 15.10 20.25 0.97
CA LEU A 96 16.20 19.39 1.42
C LEU A 96 16.90 18.66 0.27
N HIS A 97 16.26 18.53 -0.91
CA HIS A 97 16.78 17.71 -2.01
C HIS A 97 18.09 18.23 -2.61
N SER A 98 18.39 19.52 -2.46
CA SER A 98 19.64 20.13 -2.93
C SER A 98 20.72 20.23 -1.84
N LYS A 99 20.53 19.60 -0.68
CA LYS A 99 21.44 19.67 0.47
C LYS A 99 22.22 18.37 0.61
N HIS A 100 23.33 18.42 1.34
CA HIS A 100 24.02 17.21 1.76
C HIS A 100 23.17 16.47 2.80
N VAL A 101 22.80 15.23 2.49
CA VAL A 101 22.02 14.37 3.36
C VAL A 101 22.79 13.08 3.63
N LEU A 102 22.79 12.65 4.90
CA LEU A 102 23.25 11.31 5.25
C LEU A 102 22.08 10.34 5.08
N VAL A 103 22.22 9.40 4.15
CA VAL A 103 21.22 8.34 3.93
C VAL A 103 21.61 7.13 4.76
N VAL A 104 20.76 6.74 5.71
CA VAL A 104 20.95 5.57 6.58
C VAL A 104 19.91 4.51 6.23
N GLY A 105 20.34 3.28 5.98
CA GLY A 105 19.47 2.16 5.70
C GLY A 105 20.23 0.95 5.17
N GLN A 106 19.51 0.02 4.55
CA GLN A 106 20.08 -1.17 3.92
C GLN A 106 20.76 -0.83 2.58
N GLU A 107 21.26 -1.85 1.87
CA GLU A 107 21.98 -1.70 0.60
C GLU A 107 21.24 -0.84 -0.45
N ASN A 108 19.91 -0.92 -0.48
CA ASN A 108 19.08 -0.14 -1.40
C ASN A 108 18.67 1.25 -0.89
N ALA A 109 19.13 1.68 0.28
CA ALA A 109 18.75 2.99 0.81
C ALA A 109 19.14 4.13 -0.13
N ARG A 110 20.30 4.03 -0.80
CA ARG A 110 20.76 5.02 -1.78
C ARG A 110 19.87 5.08 -3.02
N SER A 111 19.45 3.93 -3.56
CA SER A 111 18.56 3.90 -4.72
C SER A 111 17.17 4.42 -4.38
N ILE A 112 16.65 4.07 -3.20
CA ILE A 112 15.38 4.62 -2.68
C ILE A 112 15.45 6.15 -2.53
N ALA A 113 16.54 6.68 -1.99
CA ALA A 113 16.72 8.12 -1.80
C ALA A 113 16.88 8.88 -3.13
N SER A 114 17.30 8.21 -4.20
CA SER A 114 17.58 8.84 -5.50
C SER A 114 16.40 8.76 -6.50
N ALA A 115 15.26 8.20 -6.09
CA ALA A 115 14.12 7.83 -6.95
C ALA A 115 12.83 8.57 -6.62
#